data_AF-A0A158GX13-F1
#
_entry.id   AF-A0A158GX13-F1
#
_cell.length_a   1.000
_cell.length_b   1.000
_cell.length_c   1.000
_cell.angle_alpha   90.00
_cell.angle_beta   90.00
_cell.angle_gamma   90.00
#
_symmetry.space_group_name_H-M   'P 1'
#
loop_
_entity.id
_entity.type
_entity.pdbx_description
1 polymer ?
#
loop_
_entity_poly.entity_id
_entity_poly.type
_entity_poly.pdbx_seq_one_letter_code
_entity_poly.pdbx_strand_id
1 'polypeptide(L)'
;MAACVGALIVVAFLVWARHGRNRRLGEQLAQVEAVRQRLEAIDAAHRDELKACGERADGMTGLAASLQSRLDRAQAEREDLRLKLDAAHAQADEWLRQASAIADEAARLKALSLTFERWHEQMISLMAQNRDMHTKNQELSSIVQHVLIVSLNASIEAARAGAAGRGFSIVASEVRALASRSQELSKSYRDSLLRNDLTTAATFQDIQAGGKMITASLGSVEMLAGRFQSTIEKAAA
;
A
#
# COMPACT_ATOMS: atom_id res chain seq x y z
N MET A 1 102.42 91.65 33.23
CA MET A 1 101.78 91.15 31.98
C MET A 1 101.61 89.62 31.94
N ALA A 2 102.38 88.79 32.67
CA ALA A 2 102.26 87.32 32.62
C ALA A 2 101.07 86.71 33.43
N ALA A 3 100.66 87.32 34.56
CA ALA A 3 99.58 86.77 35.41
C ALA A 3 98.18 86.86 34.78
N CYS A 4 97.92 87.88 33.93
CA CYS A 4 96.67 88.01 33.20
C CYS A 4 96.51 86.94 32.10
N VAL A 5 97.62 86.50 31.49
CA VAL A 5 97.62 85.46 30.44
C VAL A 5 97.30 84.08 31.02
N GLY A 6 97.85 83.74 32.19
CA GLY A 6 97.55 82.48 32.89
C GLY A 6 96.09 82.36 33.33
N ALA A 7 95.51 83.45 33.86
CA ALA A 7 94.09 83.49 34.22
C ALA A 7 93.16 83.34 33.00
N LEU A 8 93.50 83.95 31.87
CA LEU A 8 92.77 83.80 30.60
C LEU A 8 92.82 82.37 30.06
N ILE A 9 93.96 81.67 30.19
CA ILE A 9 94.10 80.27 29.76
C ILE A 9 93.27 79.32 30.64
N VAL A 10 93.27 79.52 31.96
CA VAL A 10 92.45 78.72 32.89
C VAL A 10 90.96 78.96 32.65
N VAL A 11 90.54 80.21 32.43
CA VAL A 11 89.16 80.54 32.06
C VAL A 11 88.79 79.93 30.71
N ALA A 12 89.65 80.02 29.69
CA ALA A 12 89.43 79.40 28.39
C ALA A 12 89.34 77.86 28.47
N PHE A 13 90.18 77.22 29.29
CA PHE A 13 90.12 75.78 29.53
C PHE A 13 88.86 75.37 30.30
N LEU A 14 88.45 76.14 31.31
CA LEU A 14 87.19 75.90 32.04
C LEU A 14 85.98 76.12 31.14
N VAL A 15 86.00 77.12 30.25
CA VAL A 15 84.98 77.35 29.22
C VAL A 15 84.97 76.21 28.20
N TRP A 16 86.13 75.75 27.73
CA TRP A 16 86.26 74.62 26.81
C TRP A 16 85.79 73.30 27.44
N ALA A 17 86.19 73.01 28.68
CA ALA A 17 85.76 71.84 29.44
C ALA A 17 84.26 71.89 29.76
N ARG A 18 83.72 73.08 30.10
CA ARG A 18 82.27 73.31 30.28
C ARG A 18 81.52 73.17 28.96
N HIS A 19 82.06 73.64 27.84
CA HIS A 19 81.47 73.52 26.52
C HIS A 19 81.49 72.07 26.01
N GLY A 20 82.59 71.34 26.22
CA GLY A 20 82.71 69.91 25.94
C GLY A 20 81.80 69.05 26.80
N ARG A 21 81.67 69.37 28.10
CA ARG A 21 80.70 68.73 29.00
C ARG A 21 79.26 69.03 28.59
N ASN A 22 78.94 70.28 28.23
CA ASN A 22 77.62 70.65 27.71
C ASN A 22 77.30 69.99 26.37
N ARG A 23 78.28 69.79 25.48
CA ARG A 23 78.11 69.02 24.24
C ARG A 23 77.81 67.55 24.52
N ARG A 24 78.57 66.88 25.39
CA ARG A 24 78.32 65.48 25.78
C ARG A 24 76.97 65.30 26.46
N LEU A 25 76.59 66.22 27.34
CA LEU A 25 75.25 66.23 27.96
C LEU A 25 74.16 66.48 26.91
N GLY A 26 74.40 67.35 25.92
CA GLY A 26 73.48 67.57 24.80
C GLY A 26 73.32 66.33 23.91
N GLU A 27 74.41 65.60 23.61
CA GLU A 27 74.37 64.33 22.88
C GLU A 27 73.64 63.23 23.68
N GLN A 28 73.90 63.12 24.98
CA GLN A 28 73.19 62.18 25.86
C GLN A 28 71.70 62.52 25.99
N LEU A 29 71.34 63.79 26.14
CA LEU A 29 69.95 64.25 26.16
C LEU A 29 69.26 63.98 24.81
N ALA A 30 69.93 64.21 23.69
CA ALA A 30 69.41 63.88 22.36
C ALA A 30 69.21 62.37 22.17
N GLN A 31 70.12 61.54 22.71
CA GLN A 31 70.00 60.09 22.69
C GLN A 31 68.83 59.60 23.55
N VAL A 32 68.65 60.16 24.75
CA VAL A 32 67.51 59.86 25.63
C VAL A 32 66.19 60.27 24.98
N GLU A 33 66.14 61.45 24.36
CA GLU A 33 64.96 61.92 23.63
C GLU A 33 64.64 61.02 22.41
N ALA A 34 65.66 60.57 21.68
CA ALA A 34 65.47 59.63 20.57
C ALA A 34 64.96 58.26 21.04
N VAL A 35 65.43 57.76 22.20
CA VAL A 35 64.90 56.53 22.81
C VAL A 35 63.46 56.72 23.28
N ARG A 36 63.15 57.87 23.89
CA ARG A 36 61.78 58.22 24.30
C ARG A 36 60.82 58.25 23.11
N GLN A 37 61.19 58.92 22.02
CA GLN A 37 60.38 58.96 20.80
C GLN A 37 60.17 57.56 20.19
N ARG A 38 61.19 56.70 20.22
CA ARG A 38 61.06 55.30 19.78
C ARG A 38 60.10 54.50 20.66
N LEU A 39 60.17 54.65 21.99
CA LEU A 39 59.25 54.00 22.91
C LEU A 39 57.81 54.49 22.68
N GLU A 40 57.60 55.80 22.52
CA GLU A 40 56.28 56.38 22.21
C GLU A 40 55.72 55.85 20.87
N ALA A 41 56.56 55.67 19.85
CA ALA A 41 56.17 55.06 18.57
C ALA A 41 55.83 53.57 18.69
N ILE A 42 56.59 52.81 19.50
CA ILE A 42 56.32 51.39 19.79
C ILE A 42 54.99 51.25 20.55
N ASP A 43 54.75 52.07 21.56
CA ASP A 43 53.50 52.07 22.32
C ASP A 43 52.29 52.43 21.44
N ALA A 44 52.46 53.38 20.52
CA ALA A 44 51.43 53.71 19.53
C ALA A 44 51.14 52.51 18.61
N ALA A 45 52.19 51.90 18.05
CA ALA A 45 52.05 50.73 17.19
C ALA A 45 51.38 49.55 17.91
N HIS A 46 51.77 49.25 19.15
CA HIS A 46 51.14 48.20 19.95
C HIS A 46 49.68 48.51 20.29
N ARG A 47 49.33 49.77 20.57
CA ARG A 47 47.92 50.17 20.77
C ARG A 47 47.09 49.93 19.51
N ASP A 48 47.64 50.19 18.33
CA ASP A 48 46.93 49.97 17.07
C ASP A 48 46.83 48.46 16.73
N GLU A 49 47.86 47.67 17.01
CA GLU A 49 47.81 46.20 16.90
C GLU A 49 46.77 45.59 17.83
N LEU A 50 46.70 46.04 19.10
CA LEU A 50 45.69 45.57 20.05
C LEU A 50 44.26 45.90 19.59
N LYS A 51 44.05 47.09 19.03
CA LYS A 51 42.75 47.45 18.41
C LYS A 51 42.42 46.54 17.24
N ALA A 52 43.36 46.35 16.31
CA ALA A 52 43.15 45.47 15.16
C ALA A 52 42.91 44.01 15.59
N CYS A 53 43.56 43.54 16.66
CA CYS A 53 43.32 42.22 17.23
C CYS A 53 41.92 42.12 17.87
N GLY A 54 41.47 43.17 18.58
CA GLY A 54 40.11 43.27 19.11
C GLY A 54 39.06 43.22 18.02
N GLU A 55 39.21 44.03 16.97
CA GLU A 55 38.30 44.04 15.80
C GLU A 55 38.24 42.67 15.10
N ARG A 56 39.37 41.96 14.97
CA ARG A 56 39.40 40.59 14.43
C ARG A 56 38.69 39.60 15.35
N ALA A 57 38.88 39.70 16.66
CA ALA A 57 38.22 38.83 17.64
C ALA A 57 36.69 39.05 17.61
N ASP A 58 36.24 40.30 17.54
CA ASP A 58 34.83 40.66 17.38
C ASP A 58 34.26 40.13 16.05
N GLY A 59 35.02 40.24 14.96
CA GLY A 59 34.66 39.64 13.67
C GLY A 59 34.52 38.11 13.74
N MET A 60 35.47 37.43 14.41
CA MET A 60 35.43 35.98 14.61
C MET A 60 34.25 35.53 15.47
N THR A 61 33.94 36.25 16.55
CA THR A 61 32.77 35.94 17.39
C THR A 61 31.46 36.15 16.65
N GLY A 62 31.35 37.20 15.82
CA GLY A 62 30.21 37.41 14.93
C GLY A 62 30.04 36.29 13.90
N LEU A 63 31.14 35.85 13.27
CA LEU A 63 31.13 34.70 12.35
C LEU A 63 30.70 33.41 13.06
N ALA A 64 31.27 33.12 14.25
CA ALA A 64 30.91 31.94 15.04
C ALA A 64 29.41 31.93 15.40
N ALA A 65 28.86 33.07 15.81
CA ALA A 65 27.43 33.21 16.09
C ALA A 65 26.56 32.96 14.83
N SER A 66 27.00 33.49 13.67
CA SER A 66 26.29 33.26 12.40
C SER A 66 26.30 31.79 11.96
N LEU A 67 27.42 31.09 12.17
CA LEU A 67 27.56 29.67 11.86
C LEU A 67 26.70 28.82 12.80
N GLN A 68 26.66 29.16 14.09
CA GLN A 68 25.81 28.48 15.07
C GLN A 68 24.32 28.60 14.68
N SER A 69 23.86 29.81 14.33
CA SER A 69 22.47 29.99 13.89
C SER A 69 22.14 29.20 12.62
N ARG A 70 23.08 29.08 11.68
CA ARG A 70 22.91 28.23 10.48
C ARG A 70 22.86 26.76 10.82
N LEU A 71 23.68 26.30 11.76
CA LEU A 71 23.69 24.91 12.22
C LEU A 71 22.35 24.57 12.89
N ASP A 72 21.85 25.44 13.77
CA ASP A 72 20.57 25.24 14.45
C ASP A 72 19.41 25.18 13.44
N ARG A 73 19.41 26.05 12.42
CA ARG A 73 18.42 26.01 11.33
C ARG A 73 18.51 24.71 10.52
N ALA A 74 19.71 24.30 10.13
CA ALA A 74 19.91 23.06 9.38
C ALA A 74 19.51 21.82 10.19
N GLN A 75 19.73 21.84 11.51
CA GLN A 75 19.27 20.78 12.42
C GLN A 75 17.74 20.73 12.49
N ALA A 76 17.07 21.87 12.63
CA ALA A 76 15.62 21.95 12.64
C ALA A 76 15.01 21.49 11.30
N GLU A 77 15.57 21.90 10.16
CA GLU A 77 15.15 21.43 8.83
C GLU A 77 15.34 19.93 8.68
N ARG A 78 16.45 19.36 9.20
CA ARG A 78 16.69 17.92 9.14
C ARG A 78 15.70 17.12 9.98
N GLU A 79 15.35 17.59 11.17
CA GLU A 79 14.31 16.98 12.01
C GLU A 79 12.95 17.02 11.32
N ASP A 80 12.57 18.14 10.72
CA ASP A 80 11.33 18.27 9.93
C ASP A 80 11.29 17.30 8.74
N LEU A 81 12.39 17.21 7.97
CA LEU A 81 12.51 16.24 6.87
C LEU A 81 12.42 14.79 7.35
N ARG A 82 13.02 14.46 8.50
CA ARG A 82 12.93 13.13 9.08
C ARG A 82 11.49 12.78 9.45
N LEU A 83 10.77 13.68 10.10
CA LEU A 83 9.36 13.49 10.44
C LEU A 83 8.49 13.29 9.19
N LYS A 84 8.74 14.06 8.13
CA LYS A 84 8.06 13.89 6.83
C LYS A 84 8.36 12.53 6.19
N LEU A 85 9.62 12.07 6.27
CA LEU A 85 10.02 10.76 5.74
C LEU A 85 9.34 9.62 6.50
N ASP A 86 9.31 9.68 7.83
CA ASP A 86 8.65 8.66 8.66
C ASP A 86 7.14 8.62 8.38
N ALA A 87 6.50 9.78 8.21
CA ALA A 87 5.10 9.88 7.81
C ALA A 87 4.84 9.29 6.42
N ALA A 88 5.72 9.55 5.44
CA ALA A 88 5.61 8.99 4.10
C ALA A 88 5.78 7.47 4.08
N HIS A 89 6.71 6.91 4.87
CA HIS A 89 6.86 5.46 5.02
C HIS A 89 5.60 4.84 5.64
N ALA A 90 5.06 5.42 6.71
CA ALA A 90 3.84 4.91 7.33
C ALA A 90 2.64 4.94 6.36
N GLN A 91 2.56 5.97 5.51
CA GLN A 91 1.54 6.08 4.47
C GLN A 91 1.73 5.03 3.36
N ALA A 92 2.97 4.78 2.93
CA ALA A 92 3.28 3.74 1.94
C ALA A 92 2.93 2.34 2.45
N ASP A 93 3.22 2.04 3.72
CA ASP A 93 2.84 0.76 4.35
C ASP A 93 1.33 0.57 4.38
N GLU A 94 0.58 1.63 4.68
CA GLU A 94 -0.88 1.59 4.66
C GLU A 94 -1.43 1.37 3.25
N TRP A 95 -0.85 2.03 2.24
CA TRP A 95 -1.22 1.78 0.85
C TRP A 95 -0.94 0.35 0.41
N LEU A 96 0.20 -0.23 0.81
CA LEU A 96 0.52 -1.61 0.49
C LEU A 96 -0.51 -2.59 1.08
N ARG A 97 -0.96 -2.35 2.33
CA ARG A 97 -2.02 -3.14 2.95
C ARG A 97 -3.35 -3.03 2.20
N GLN A 98 -3.74 -1.80 1.82
CA GLN A 98 -4.96 -1.57 1.06
C GLN A 98 -4.91 -2.24 -0.32
N ALA A 99 -3.78 -2.13 -1.03
CA ALA A 99 -3.56 -2.80 -2.31
C ALA A 99 -3.71 -4.31 -2.20
N SER A 100 -3.10 -4.92 -1.17
CA SER A 100 -3.20 -6.36 -0.91
C SER A 100 -4.65 -6.77 -0.65
N ALA A 101 -5.37 -6.03 0.19
CA ALA A 101 -6.77 -6.34 0.50
C ALA A 101 -7.68 -6.30 -0.74
N ILE A 102 -7.46 -5.33 -1.63
CA ILE A 102 -8.18 -5.23 -2.90
C ILE A 102 -7.87 -6.43 -3.80
N ALA A 103 -6.59 -6.80 -3.92
CA ALA A 103 -6.15 -7.92 -4.74
C ALA A 103 -6.71 -9.25 -4.23
N ASP A 104 -6.72 -9.46 -2.91
CA ASP A 104 -7.26 -10.67 -2.27
C ASP A 104 -8.77 -10.79 -2.51
N GLU A 105 -9.52 -9.69 -2.38
CA GLU A 105 -10.97 -9.70 -2.64
C GLU A 105 -11.27 -9.94 -4.13
N ALA A 106 -10.50 -9.34 -5.04
CA ALA A 106 -10.61 -9.62 -6.47
C ALA A 106 -10.36 -11.10 -6.79
N ALA A 107 -9.32 -11.70 -6.20
CA ALA A 107 -9.00 -13.12 -6.37
C ALA A 107 -10.13 -14.01 -5.84
N ARG A 108 -10.70 -13.67 -4.68
CA ARG A 108 -11.84 -14.38 -4.08
C ARG A 108 -13.09 -14.32 -4.96
N LEU A 109 -13.44 -13.14 -5.48
CA LEU A 109 -14.58 -12.97 -6.38
C LEU A 109 -14.39 -13.74 -7.70
N LYS A 110 -13.17 -13.75 -8.25
CA LYS A 110 -12.84 -14.54 -9.44
C LYS A 110 -13.01 -16.04 -9.21
N ALA A 111 -12.55 -16.56 -8.07
CA ALA A 111 -12.74 -17.97 -7.71
C ALA A 111 -14.23 -18.33 -7.55
N LEU A 112 -15.03 -17.40 -7.00
CA LEU A 112 -16.46 -17.57 -6.88
C LEU A 112 -17.15 -17.57 -8.26
N SER A 113 -16.74 -16.68 -9.18
CA SER A 113 -17.24 -16.63 -10.56
C SER A 113 -17.05 -17.98 -11.28
N LEU A 114 -15.87 -18.58 -11.20
CA LEU A 114 -15.59 -19.91 -11.75
C LEU A 114 -16.47 -21.00 -11.13
N THR A 115 -16.76 -20.89 -9.84
CA THR A 115 -17.65 -21.85 -9.15
C THR A 115 -19.08 -21.76 -9.68
N PHE A 116 -19.58 -20.54 -9.90
CA PHE A 116 -20.91 -20.31 -10.47
C PHE A 116 -21.02 -20.79 -11.91
N GLU A 117 -19.98 -20.62 -12.72
CA GLU A 117 -19.94 -21.13 -14.09
C GLU A 117 -20.01 -22.66 -14.12
N ARG A 118 -19.26 -23.34 -13.25
CA ARG A 118 -19.38 -24.80 -13.09
C ARG A 118 -20.77 -25.23 -12.64
N TRP A 119 -21.37 -24.53 -11.67
CA TRP A 119 -22.74 -24.84 -11.24
C TRP A 119 -23.76 -24.61 -12.36
N HIS A 120 -23.57 -23.57 -13.17
CA HIS A 120 -24.40 -23.30 -14.34
C HIS A 120 -24.39 -24.46 -15.33
N GLU A 121 -23.20 -24.97 -15.68
CA GLU A 121 -23.08 -26.16 -16.55
C GLU A 121 -23.73 -27.41 -15.93
N GLN A 122 -23.51 -27.64 -14.63
CA GLN A 122 -24.12 -28.77 -13.92
C GLN A 122 -25.65 -28.70 -13.93
N MET A 123 -26.23 -27.51 -13.81
CA MET A 123 -27.68 -27.32 -13.89
C MET A 123 -28.23 -27.57 -15.29
N ILE A 124 -27.52 -27.14 -16.34
CA ILE A 124 -27.89 -27.46 -17.72
C ILE A 124 -27.94 -28.99 -17.90
N SER A 125 -26.92 -29.70 -17.41
CA SER A 125 -26.90 -31.17 -17.44
C SER A 125 -28.06 -31.78 -16.65
N LEU A 126 -28.37 -31.25 -15.46
CA LEU A 126 -29.47 -31.75 -14.63
C LEU A 126 -30.84 -31.54 -15.30
N MET A 127 -31.06 -30.39 -15.95
CA MET A 127 -32.28 -30.14 -16.73
C MET A 127 -32.41 -31.11 -17.91
N ALA A 128 -31.30 -31.40 -18.60
CA ALA A 128 -31.29 -32.39 -19.67
C ALA A 128 -31.61 -33.80 -19.15
N GLN A 129 -31.06 -34.18 -17.99
CA GLN A 129 -31.36 -35.46 -17.34
C GLN A 129 -32.83 -35.56 -16.93
N ASN A 130 -33.43 -34.51 -16.34
CA ASN A 130 -34.86 -34.53 -16.01
C ASN A 130 -35.75 -34.71 -17.25
N ARG A 131 -35.39 -34.08 -18.39
CA ARG A 131 -36.10 -34.29 -19.66
C ARG A 131 -36.02 -35.73 -20.14
N ASP A 132 -34.84 -36.35 -20.10
CA ASP A 132 -34.66 -37.77 -20.43
C ASP A 132 -35.50 -38.68 -19.51
N MET A 133 -35.56 -38.38 -18.21
CA MET A 133 -36.39 -39.12 -17.26
C MET A 133 -37.89 -38.97 -17.55
N HIS A 134 -38.34 -37.81 -18.01
CA HIS A 134 -39.72 -37.64 -18.49
C HIS A 134 -40.01 -38.55 -19.68
N THR A 135 -39.13 -38.58 -20.69
CA THR A 135 -39.28 -39.45 -21.87
C THR A 135 -39.36 -40.92 -21.45
N LYS A 136 -38.43 -41.39 -20.60
CA LYS A 136 -38.42 -42.76 -20.10
C LYS A 136 -39.67 -43.12 -19.30
N ASN A 137 -40.17 -42.20 -18.48
CA ASN A 137 -41.41 -42.44 -17.74
C ASN A 137 -42.65 -42.46 -18.64
N GLN A 138 -42.67 -41.68 -19.73
CA GLN A 138 -43.74 -41.76 -20.74
C GLN A 138 -43.72 -43.10 -21.47
N GLU A 139 -42.55 -43.59 -21.87
CA GLU A 139 -42.39 -44.93 -22.45
C GLU A 139 -42.86 -46.02 -21.48
N LEU A 140 -42.44 -45.94 -20.20
CA LEU A 140 -42.90 -46.86 -19.16
C LEU A 140 -44.42 -46.85 -19.03
N SER A 141 -45.06 -45.68 -18.97
CA SER A 141 -46.51 -45.56 -18.91
C SER A 141 -47.18 -46.20 -20.13
N SER A 142 -46.62 -46.06 -21.33
CA SER A 142 -47.15 -46.69 -22.54
C SER A 142 -47.05 -48.22 -22.48
N ILE A 143 -45.90 -48.75 -22.03
CA ILE A 143 -45.70 -50.20 -21.82
C ILE A 143 -46.72 -50.74 -20.82
N VAL A 144 -46.89 -50.08 -19.68
CA VAL A 144 -47.84 -50.49 -18.63
C VAL A 144 -49.27 -50.50 -19.15
N GLN A 145 -49.67 -49.49 -19.93
CA GLN A 145 -50.99 -49.44 -20.55
C GLN A 145 -51.21 -50.59 -21.55
N HIS A 146 -50.19 -50.96 -22.33
CA HIS A 146 -50.25 -52.15 -23.18
C HIS A 146 -50.38 -53.44 -22.37
N VAL A 147 -49.61 -53.62 -21.29
CA VAL A 147 -49.74 -54.80 -20.41
C VAL A 147 -51.14 -54.88 -19.81
N LEU A 148 -51.75 -53.76 -19.46
CA LEU A 148 -53.12 -53.71 -18.97
C LEU A 148 -54.12 -54.25 -20.02
N ILE A 149 -53.96 -53.88 -21.29
CA ILE A 149 -54.79 -54.37 -22.40
C ILE A 149 -54.56 -55.86 -22.66
N VAL A 150 -53.29 -56.29 -22.70
CA VAL A 150 -52.93 -57.70 -22.93
C VAL A 150 -53.47 -58.60 -21.82
N SER A 151 -53.35 -58.17 -20.55
CA SER A 151 -53.87 -58.92 -19.40
C SER A 151 -55.39 -59.01 -19.42
N LEU A 152 -56.09 -57.94 -19.83
CA LEU A 152 -57.54 -57.98 -20.03
C LEU A 152 -57.94 -58.98 -21.12
N ASN A 153 -57.27 -58.95 -22.27
CA ASN A 153 -57.53 -59.91 -23.36
C ASN A 153 -57.28 -61.35 -22.89
N ALA A 154 -56.22 -61.58 -22.12
CA ALA A 154 -55.92 -62.89 -21.53
C ALA A 154 -56.99 -63.34 -20.52
N SER A 155 -57.50 -62.45 -19.67
CA SER A 155 -58.61 -62.74 -18.77
C SER A 155 -59.89 -63.13 -19.52
N ILE A 156 -60.19 -62.45 -20.64
CA ILE A 156 -61.36 -62.74 -21.48
C ILE A 156 -61.22 -64.13 -22.13
N GLU A 157 -60.06 -64.43 -22.72
CA GLU A 157 -59.84 -65.72 -23.38
C GLU A 157 -59.80 -66.88 -22.36
N ALA A 158 -59.25 -66.65 -21.17
CA ALA A 158 -59.30 -67.59 -20.07
C ALA A 158 -60.74 -67.89 -19.61
N ALA A 159 -61.61 -66.87 -19.56
CA ALA A 159 -63.03 -67.06 -19.27
C ALA A 159 -63.74 -67.85 -20.40
N ARG A 160 -63.37 -67.58 -21.66
CA ARG A 160 -63.91 -68.27 -22.84
C ARG A 160 -63.57 -69.77 -22.88
N ALA A 161 -62.38 -70.14 -22.40
CA ALA A 161 -61.94 -71.53 -22.27
C ALA A 161 -62.61 -72.29 -21.10
N GLY A 162 -63.44 -71.64 -20.29
CA GLY A 162 -64.21 -72.25 -19.21
C GLY A 162 -63.33 -72.95 -18.17
N ALA A 163 -63.60 -74.23 -17.90
CA ALA A 163 -62.88 -75.00 -16.88
C ALA A 163 -61.37 -75.14 -17.17
N ALA A 164 -60.97 -75.19 -18.44
CA ALA A 164 -59.58 -75.30 -18.87
C ALA A 164 -58.79 -73.98 -18.69
N GLY A 165 -59.47 -72.84 -18.64
CA GLY A 165 -58.85 -71.51 -18.53
C GLY A 165 -58.65 -70.99 -17.11
N ARG A 166 -59.11 -71.71 -16.07
CA ARG A 166 -59.10 -71.21 -14.67
C ARG A 166 -57.72 -70.76 -14.18
N GLY A 167 -56.67 -71.53 -14.46
CA GLY A 167 -55.30 -71.16 -14.08
C GLY A 167 -54.81 -69.89 -14.79
N PHE A 168 -55.11 -69.77 -16.09
CA PHE A 168 -54.77 -68.58 -16.87
C PHE A 168 -55.54 -67.34 -16.43
N SER A 169 -56.78 -67.50 -15.97
CA SER A 169 -57.60 -66.40 -15.44
C SER A 169 -56.95 -65.76 -14.20
N ILE A 170 -56.45 -66.58 -13.28
CA ILE A 170 -55.75 -66.13 -12.05
C ILE A 170 -54.48 -65.36 -12.42
N VAL A 171 -53.66 -65.91 -13.31
CA VAL A 171 -52.43 -65.24 -13.77
C VAL A 171 -52.75 -63.91 -14.46
N ALA A 172 -53.76 -63.89 -15.34
CA ALA A 172 -54.16 -62.67 -16.03
C ALA A 172 -54.66 -61.58 -15.06
N SER A 173 -55.41 -61.94 -14.00
CA SER A 173 -55.82 -60.99 -12.97
C SER A 173 -54.66 -60.42 -12.17
N GLU A 174 -53.65 -61.24 -11.84
CA GLU A 174 -52.48 -60.79 -11.09
C GLU A 174 -51.60 -59.86 -11.93
N VAL A 175 -51.39 -60.19 -13.21
CA VAL A 175 -50.68 -59.32 -14.16
C VAL A 175 -51.40 -57.99 -14.32
N ARG A 176 -52.75 -58.00 -14.40
CA ARG A 176 -53.55 -56.77 -14.49
C ARG A 176 -53.42 -55.91 -13.24
N ALA A 177 -53.46 -56.52 -12.05
CA ALA A 177 -53.27 -55.82 -10.78
C ALA A 177 -51.87 -55.19 -10.70
N LEU A 178 -50.83 -55.92 -11.11
CA LEU A 178 -49.45 -55.42 -11.17
C LEU A 178 -49.32 -54.23 -12.13
N ALA A 179 -49.88 -54.35 -13.34
CA ALA A 179 -49.89 -53.26 -14.32
C ALA A 179 -50.61 -52.01 -13.78
N SER A 180 -51.76 -52.17 -13.13
CA SER A 180 -52.47 -51.04 -12.51
C SER A 180 -51.61 -50.34 -11.45
N ARG A 181 -50.92 -51.10 -10.59
CA ARG A 181 -49.99 -50.54 -9.59
C ARG A 181 -48.79 -49.84 -10.25
N SER A 182 -48.23 -50.41 -11.31
CA SER A 182 -47.15 -49.76 -12.08
C SER A 182 -47.61 -48.45 -12.73
N GLN A 183 -48.86 -48.36 -13.17
CA GLN A 183 -49.43 -47.15 -13.77
C GLN A 183 -49.53 -46.02 -12.73
N GLU A 184 -49.99 -46.35 -11.52
CA GLU A 184 -50.03 -45.42 -10.39
C GLU A 184 -48.63 -44.94 -10.00
N LEU A 185 -47.65 -45.85 -9.95
CA LEU A 185 -46.25 -45.49 -9.69
C LEU A 185 -45.70 -44.54 -10.75
N SER A 186 -45.92 -44.84 -12.03
CA SER A 186 -45.48 -43.99 -13.15
C SER A 186 -46.13 -42.59 -13.09
N LYS A 187 -47.40 -42.50 -12.69
CA LYS A 187 -48.09 -41.22 -12.47
C LYS A 187 -47.45 -40.44 -11.31
N SER A 188 -47.24 -41.07 -10.17
CA SER A 188 -46.56 -40.44 -9.02
C SER A 188 -45.15 -39.98 -9.39
N TYR A 189 -44.42 -40.78 -10.17
CA TYR A 189 -43.08 -40.45 -10.63
C TYR A 189 -43.08 -39.22 -11.56
N ARG A 190 -44.07 -39.12 -12.45
CA ARG A 190 -44.27 -37.92 -13.29
C ARG A 190 -44.49 -36.67 -12.44
N ASP A 191 -45.31 -36.76 -11.40
CA ASP A 191 -45.60 -35.61 -10.53
C ASP A 191 -44.34 -35.17 -9.77
N SER A 192 -43.47 -36.11 -9.37
CA SER A 192 -42.15 -35.80 -8.81
C SER A 192 -41.21 -35.15 -9.82
N LEU A 193 -41.18 -35.62 -11.08
CA LEU A 193 -40.37 -34.99 -12.13
C LEU A 193 -40.82 -33.54 -12.42
N LEU A 194 -42.13 -33.26 -12.43
CA LEU A 194 -42.64 -31.89 -12.57
C LEU A 194 -42.20 -30.98 -11.42
N ARG A 195 -42.18 -31.49 -10.19
CA ARG A 195 -41.63 -30.75 -9.05
C ARG A 195 -40.14 -30.49 -9.21
N ASN A 196 -39.38 -31.49 -9.65
CA ASN A 196 -37.96 -31.34 -9.93
C ASN A 196 -37.70 -30.28 -11.01
N ASP A 197 -38.51 -30.20 -12.05
CA ASP A 197 -38.38 -29.16 -13.09
C ASP A 197 -38.52 -27.75 -12.50
N LEU A 198 -39.53 -27.54 -11.64
CA LEU A 198 -39.76 -26.26 -10.98
C LEU A 198 -38.58 -25.88 -10.08
N THR A 199 -38.11 -26.82 -9.25
CA THR A 199 -36.96 -26.58 -8.38
C THR A 199 -35.69 -26.31 -9.18
N THR A 200 -35.43 -27.10 -10.22
CA THR A 200 -34.24 -26.96 -11.07
C THR A 200 -34.25 -25.62 -11.80
N ALA A 201 -35.41 -25.18 -12.32
CA ALA A 201 -35.56 -23.88 -12.97
C ALA A 201 -35.33 -22.71 -12.01
N ALA A 202 -35.89 -22.77 -10.80
CA ALA A 202 -35.67 -21.74 -9.77
C ALA A 202 -34.19 -21.66 -9.37
N THR A 203 -33.55 -22.79 -9.06
CA THR A 203 -32.13 -22.83 -8.72
C THR A 203 -31.24 -22.33 -9.86
N PHE A 204 -31.60 -22.61 -11.12
CA PHE A 204 -30.88 -22.07 -12.27
C PHE A 204 -30.96 -20.55 -12.37
N GLN A 205 -32.13 -19.96 -12.08
CA GLN A 205 -32.31 -18.50 -12.03
C GLN A 205 -31.47 -17.88 -10.91
N ASP A 206 -31.45 -18.50 -9.72
CA ASP A 206 -30.64 -18.04 -8.58
C ASP A 206 -29.15 -18.07 -8.92
N ILE A 207 -28.68 -19.13 -9.59
CA ILE A 207 -27.29 -19.24 -10.06
C ILE A 207 -26.98 -18.13 -11.07
N GLN A 208 -27.86 -17.84 -12.03
CA GLN A 208 -27.63 -16.75 -12.97
C GLN A 208 -27.62 -15.38 -12.30
N ALA A 209 -28.53 -15.14 -11.36
CA ALA A 209 -28.57 -13.90 -10.60
C ALA A 209 -27.28 -13.73 -9.77
N GLY A 210 -26.86 -14.76 -9.06
CA GLY A 210 -25.61 -14.78 -8.30
C GLY A 210 -24.38 -14.55 -9.19
N GLY A 211 -24.32 -15.19 -10.36
CA GLY A 211 -23.26 -14.97 -11.36
C GLY A 211 -23.17 -13.50 -11.80
N LYS A 212 -24.30 -12.87 -12.15
CA LYS A 212 -24.35 -11.44 -12.51
C LYS A 212 -23.91 -10.53 -11.36
N MET A 213 -24.33 -10.84 -10.14
CA MET A 213 -23.91 -10.09 -8.95
C MET A 213 -22.40 -10.15 -8.75
N ILE A 214 -21.79 -11.32 -8.92
CA ILE A 214 -20.33 -11.48 -8.80
C ILE A 214 -19.60 -10.66 -9.86
N THR A 215 -20.05 -10.70 -11.12
CA THR A 215 -19.46 -9.88 -12.18
C THR A 215 -19.54 -8.39 -11.87
N ALA A 216 -20.68 -7.92 -11.33
CA ALA A 216 -20.84 -6.53 -10.91
C ALA A 216 -19.92 -6.18 -9.73
N SER A 217 -19.80 -7.06 -8.73
CA SER A 217 -18.87 -6.90 -7.61
C SER A 217 -17.41 -6.85 -8.07
N LEU A 218 -17.02 -7.70 -9.03
CA LEU A 218 -15.67 -7.70 -9.59
C LEU A 218 -15.37 -6.36 -10.28
N GLY A 219 -16.29 -5.84 -11.10
CA GLY A 219 -16.14 -4.53 -11.71
C GLY A 219 -16.05 -3.39 -10.69
N SER A 220 -16.76 -3.49 -9.56
CA SER A 220 -16.64 -2.51 -8.45
C SER A 220 -15.24 -2.55 -7.82
N VAL A 221 -14.68 -3.74 -7.58
CA VAL A 221 -13.32 -3.92 -7.05
C VAL A 221 -12.28 -3.39 -8.03
N GLU A 222 -12.42 -3.65 -9.34
CA GLU A 222 -11.54 -3.11 -10.38
C GLU A 222 -11.58 -1.57 -10.42
N MET A 223 -12.77 -0.96 -10.31
CA MET A 223 -12.89 0.49 -10.21
C MET A 223 -12.26 1.06 -8.94
N LEU A 224 -12.34 0.33 -7.83
CA LEU A 224 -11.70 0.73 -6.58
C LEU A 224 -10.18 0.63 -6.69
N ALA A 225 -9.66 -0.43 -7.31
CA ALA A 225 -8.24 -0.58 -7.64
C ALA A 225 -7.73 0.57 -8.52
N GLY A 226 -8.47 0.93 -9.58
CA GLY A 226 -8.10 2.05 -10.45
C GLY A 226 -8.12 3.41 -9.75
N ARG A 227 -9.11 3.67 -8.89
CA ARG A 227 -9.13 4.89 -8.05
C ARG A 227 -7.96 4.92 -7.07
N PHE A 228 -7.65 3.77 -6.47
CA PHE A 228 -6.54 3.63 -5.54
C PHE A 228 -5.19 3.90 -6.23
N GLN A 229 -4.97 3.32 -7.41
CA GLN A 229 -3.79 3.60 -8.24
C GLN A 229 -3.65 5.10 -8.55
N SER A 230 -4.73 5.75 -8.99
CA SER A 230 -4.70 7.20 -9.27
C SER A 230 -4.38 8.04 -8.02
N THR A 231 -4.77 7.57 -6.83
CA THR A 231 -4.46 8.26 -5.57
C THR A 231 -2.97 8.16 -5.24
N ILE A 232 -2.36 6.98 -5.45
CA ILE A 232 -0.91 6.79 -5.29
C ILE A 232 -0.14 7.68 -6.27
N GLU A 233 -0.53 7.71 -7.54
CA GLU A 233 0.14 8.53 -8.57
C GLU A 233 0.11 10.02 -8.22
N LYS A 234 -1.03 10.53 -7.73
CA LYS A 234 -1.15 11.93 -7.28
C LYS A 234 -0.32 12.25 -6.06
N ALA A 235 -0.14 11.28 -5.16
CA ALA A 235 0.65 11.48 -3.95
C ALA A 235 2.16 11.34 -4.20
N ALA A 236 2.55 10.72 -5.31
CA ALA A 236 3.93 10.61 -5.76
C ALA A 236 4.41 11.80 -6.62
N ALA A 237 3.48 12.64 -7.11
CA ALA A 237 3.74 13.83 -7.93
C ALA A 237 3.94 15.10 -7.08
#